data_AF-A0A1B6F7Q9-F1
#
_entry.id   AF-A0A1B6F7Q9-F1
#
_cell.length_a   1.000
_cell.length_b   1.000
_cell.length_c   1.000
_cell.angle_alpha   90.00
_cell.angle_beta   90.00
_cell.angle_gamma   90.00
#
_symmetry.space_group_name_H-M   'P 1'
#
loop_
_entity.id
_entity.type
_entity.pdbx_description
1 polymer ?
#
loop_
_entity_poly.entity_id
_entity_poly.type
_entity_poly.pdbx_seq_one_letter_code
_entity_poly.pdbx_strand_id
1 'polypeptide(L)'
;IYTITIRHVTSTMVKQRLNKYKRLCRKDGKWYFRISSRKMKSKEVQVIPWSLSDSNYVQTPSQKLDPQTTVFVGALHGMLNAEGLFIIMNDLFGGVVYAGIDTDKFKYPIGSARVTFNNRHSYMRAVTAAFIEIKTTKFTKKVQVDPYLEDSPCSHCKVQQGPYFCREMTCFRYFCLRCWNLQHHPDLHSSHKPLMRSSKNRNTSPPQMRFFQQ
;
A
#
# COMPACT_ATOMS: atom_id res chain seq x y z
N ILE A 1 -12.99 -11.09 1.51
CA ILE A 1 -13.71 -10.38 2.58
C ILE A 1 -14.34 -9.15 1.94
N TYR A 2 -15.67 -9.09 1.85
CA TYR A 2 -16.34 -7.89 1.35
C TYR A 2 -16.52 -6.94 2.54
N THR A 3 -15.72 -5.89 2.60
CA THR A 3 -15.84 -4.85 3.62
C THR A 3 -16.94 -3.89 3.17
N ILE A 4 -18.02 -3.79 3.94
CA ILE A 4 -19.00 -2.72 3.76
C ILE A 4 -18.57 -1.56 4.64
N THR A 5 -18.11 -0.50 3.98
CA THR A 5 -17.70 0.72 4.62
C THR A 5 -18.88 1.69 4.63
N ILE A 6 -19.42 1.98 5.81
CA ILE A 6 -20.60 2.84 5.98
C ILE A 6 -20.14 4.30 6.01
N ARG A 7 -20.76 5.14 5.16
CA ARG A 7 -20.49 6.58 5.08
C ARG A 7 -21.06 7.35 6.27
N HIS A 8 -20.22 8.19 6.85
CA HIS A 8 -20.48 9.34 7.72
C HIS A 8 -21.30 9.04 8.97
N VAL A 9 -20.63 8.68 10.07
CA VAL A 9 -21.19 8.93 11.41
C VAL A 9 -20.12 8.81 12.49
N THR A 10 -20.11 9.74 13.43
CA THR A 10 -19.35 9.65 14.69
C THR A 10 -19.70 8.36 15.45
N SER A 11 -18.78 7.88 16.30
CA SER A 11 -18.91 6.62 17.09
C SER A 11 -20.28 6.43 17.76
N THR A 12 -20.89 7.49 18.27
CA THR A 12 -22.22 7.50 18.91
C THR A 12 -23.38 7.37 17.92
N MET A 13 -23.21 7.92 16.73
CA MET A 13 -24.25 8.09 15.72
C MET A 13 -24.30 6.87 14.78
N VAL A 14 -23.19 6.15 14.63
CA VAL A 14 -23.12 4.77 14.09
C VAL A 14 -24.01 3.85 14.93
N LYS A 15 -23.88 3.87 16.26
CA LYS A 15 -24.71 3.05 17.16
C LYS A 15 -26.22 3.33 16.97
N GLN A 16 -26.60 4.60 16.88
CA GLN A 16 -28.00 5.01 16.71
C GLN A 16 -28.58 4.66 15.32
N ARG A 17 -27.83 4.87 14.22
CA ARG A 17 -28.29 4.52 12.87
C ARG A 17 -28.25 3.02 12.61
N LEU A 18 -27.29 2.28 13.16
CA LEU A 18 -27.22 0.83 13.04
C LEU A 18 -28.39 0.15 13.77
N ASN A 19 -28.80 0.66 14.94
CA ASN A 19 -29.99 0.18 15.66
C ASN A 19 -31.30 0.39 14.87
N LYS A 20 -31.35 1.36 13.95
CA LYS A 20 -32.52 1.58 13.07
C LYS A 20 -32.70 0.47 12.03
N TYR A 21 -31.64 -0.25 11.66
CA TYR A 21 -31.71 -1.40 10.76
C TYR A 21 -31.77 -2.69 11.58
N LYS A 22 -32.94 -3.34 11.64
CA LYS A 22 -33.20 -4.66 12.28
C LYS A 22 -32.33 -5.84 11.75
N ARG A 23 -31.25 -5.58 11.02
CA ARG A 23 -30.37 -6.54 10.35
C ARG A 23 -28.93 -6.52 10.86
N LEU A 24 -28.63 -5.69 11.88
CA LEU A 24 -27.37 -5.79 12.62
C LEU A 24 -27.46 -6.76 13.77
N CYS A 25 -26.45 -7.59 13.91
CA CYS A 25 -26.25 -8.45 15.08
C CYS A 25 -24.84 -8.25 15.63
N ARG A 26 -24.72 -8.37 16.96
CA ARG A 26 -23.42 -8.35 17.65
C ARG A 26 -23.07 -9.78 18.04
N LYS A 27 -21.91 -10.27 17.59
CA LYS A 27 -21.37 -11.59 17.93
C LYS A 27 -19.90 -11.41 18.31
N ASP A 28 -19.48 -11.89 19.47
CA ASP A 28 -18.09 -11.80 19.97
C ASP A 28 -17.48 -10.38 19.91
N GLY A 29 -18.28 -9.37 20.25
CA GLY A 29 -17.86 -7.96 20.20
C GLY A 29 -17.70 -7.38 18.79
N LYS A 30 -17.94 -8.16 17.73
CA LYS A 30 -17.94 -7.74 16.34
C LYS A 30 -19.37 -7.45 15.87
N TRP A 31 -19.47 -6.52 14.92
CA TRP A 31 -20.74 -6.16 14.29
C TRP A 31 -20.86 -6.88 12.97
N TYR A 32 -22.04 -7.45 12.73
CA TYR A 32 -22.37 -8.10 11.46
C TYR A 32 -23.65 -7.51 10.90
N PHE A 33 -23.70 -7.40 9.58
CA PHE A 33 -24.87 -6.96 8.83
C PHE A 33 -25.29 -8.05 7.86
N ARG A 34 -26.58 -8.40 7.87
CA ARG A 34 -27.11 -9.44 6.98
C ARG A 34 -27.63 -8.84 5.68
N ILE A 35 -27.07 -9.30 4.57
CA ILE A 35 -27.40 -8.86 3.21
C ILE A 35 -28.03 -10.03 2.47
N SER A 36 -29.14 -9.75 1.79
CA SER A 36 -29.72 -10.66 0.82
C SER A 36 -29.74 -9.99 -0.55
N SER A 37 -29.40 -10.73 -1.58
CA SER A 37 -29.51 -10.35 -2.98
C SER A 37 -30.12 -11.51 -3.77
N ARG A 38 -30.51 -11.26 -5.03
CA ARG A 38 -31.04 -12.30 -5.93
C ARG A 38 -30.07 -13.48 -6.09
N LYS A 39 -28.76 -13.23 -5.97
CA LYS A 39 -27.68 -14.24 -6.09
C LYS A 39 -27.22 -14.82 -4.75
N MET A 40 -27.48 -14.15 -3.62
CA MET A 40 -27.04 -14.58 -2.29
C MET A 40 -28.16 -14.38 -1.29
N LYS A 41 -28.74 -15.48 -0.80
CA LYS A 41 -29.72 -15.40 0.29
C LYS A 41 -28.95 -15.29 1.61
N SER A 42 -29.19 -14.20 2.37
CA SER A 42 -28.81 -14.11 3.78
C SER A 42 -27.31 -14.21 4.11
N LYS A 43 -26.45 -13.53 3.36
CA LYS A 43 -25.03 -13.44 3.69
C LYS A 43 -24.78 -12.48 4.85
N GLU A 44 -24.16 -12.96 5.91
CA GLU A 44 -23.63 -12.10 6.97
C GLU A 44 -22.28 -11.51 6.54
N VAL A 45 -22.14 -10.19 6.63
CA VAL A 45 -20.86 -9.50 6.43
C VAL A 45 -20.45 -8.82 7.72
N GLN A 46 -19.15 -8.81 8.00
CA GLN A 46 -18.64 -8.06 9.15
C GLN A 46 -18.62 -6.57 8.83
N VAL A 47 -19.09 -5.77 9.78
CA VAL A 47 -18.97 -4.32 9.78
C VAL A 47 -17.77 -3.95 10.64
N ILE A 48 -16.79 -3.29 10.04
CA ILE A 48 -15.59 -2.79 10.72
C ILE A 48 -15.70 -1.26 10.73
N PRO A 49 -15.97 -0.64 11.90
CA PRO A 49 -15.98 0.81 12.00
C PRO A 49 -14.57 1.36 11.79
N TRP A 50 -14.48 2.56 11.21
CA TRP A 50 -13.22 3.26 10.98
C TRP A 50 -13.17 4.53 11.84
N SER A 51 -12.12 4.69 12.64
CA SER A 51 -11.85 5.94 13.35
C SER A 51 -10.92 6.83 12.52
N LEU A 52 -11.17 8.14 12.50
CA LEU A 52 -10.30 9.08 11.80
C LEU A 52 -8.90 9.15 12.42
N SER A 53 -8.79 8.95 13.74
CA SER A 53 -7.52 8.85 14.47
C SER A 53 -6.64 7.71 13.97
N ASP A 54 -7.25 6.65 13.44
CA ASP A 54 -6.56 5.43 13.05
C ASP A 54 -5.85 5.55 11.69
N SER A 55 -6.02 6.71 11.03
CA SER A 55 -5.52 6.95 9.68
C SER A 55 -4.04 7.31 9.64
N ASN A 56 -3.50 7.91 10.69
CA ASN A 56 -2.10 8.36 10.73
C ASN A 56 -1.49 8.04 12.09
N TYR A 57 -0.23 7.62 12.07
CA TYR A 57 0.59 7.44 13.26
C TYR A 57 1.98 8.02 12.98
N VAL A 58 2.46 8.88 13.87
CA VAL A 58 3.75 9.56 13.74
C VAL A 58 4.51 9.41 15.04
N GLN A 59 5.79 9.07 14.95
CA GLN A 59 6.65 8.93 16.14
C GLN A 59 6.93 10.28 16.80
N THR A 60 7.08 11.34 16.00
CA THR A 60 7.36 12.70 16.48
C THR A 60 6.58 13.72 15.64
N PRO A 61 5.73 14.58 16.24
CA PRO A 61 4.83 15.48 15.49
C PRO A 61 5.52 16.44 14.50
N SER A 62 6.79 16.79 14.74
CA SER A 62 7.57 17.70 13.89
C SER A 62 8.40 16.98 12.82
N GLN A 63 8.27 15.66 12.68
CA GLN A 63 9.05 14.89 11.72
C GLN A 63 8.70 15.28 10.28
N LYS A 64 9.70 15.76 9.53
CA LYS A 64 9.57 15.91 8.07
C LYS A 64 9.60 14.52 7.43
N LEU A 65 8.62 14.26 6.57
CA LEU A 65 8.51 13.02 5.82
C LEU A 65 9.24 13.17 4.49
N ASP A 66 10.15 12.25 4.20
CA ASP A 66 10.91 12.22 2.96
C ASP A 66 10.35 11.11 2.03
N PRO A 67 9.83 11.46 0.84
CA PRO A 67 9.39 10.47 -0.14
C PRO A 67 10.48 9.47 -0.54
N GLN A 68 11.76 9.85 -0.53
CA GLN A 68 12.88 8.97 -0.91
C GLN A 68 13.16 7.86 0.10
N THR A 69 12.57 7.95 1.29
CA THR A 69 12.58 6.93 2.34
C THR A 69 11.18 6.42 2.65
N THR A 70 10.22 6.67 1.76
CA THR A 70 8.82 6.24 1.91
C THR A 70 8.51 5.06 1.00
N VAL A 71 7.83 4.06 1.55
CA VAL A 71 7.28 2.92 0.80
C VAL A 71 5.76 3.03 0.69
N PHE A 72 5.23 2.53 -0.42
CA PHE A 72 3.82 2.24 -0.62
C PHE A 72 3.53 0.81 -0.18
N VAL A 73 2.51 0.63 0.66
CA VAL A 73 2.05 -0.68 1.12
C VAL A 73 0.66 -0.95 0.56
N GLY A 74 0.54 -1.95 -0.31
CA GLY A 74 -0.70 -2.31 -0.99
C GLY A 74 -1.37 -3.55 -0.43
N ALA A 75 -2.65 -3.74 -0.78
CA ALA A 75 -3.47 -4.90 -0.40
C ALA A 75 -3.63 -5.09 1.11
N LEU A 76 -3.70 -3.98 1.86
CA LEU A 76 -3.90 -4.02 3.30
C LEU A 76 -5.23 -4.66 3.70
N HIS A 77 -5.22 -5.32 4.85
CA HIS A 77 -6.43 -5.84 5.45
C HIS A 77 -7.24 -4.70 6.09
N GLY A 78 -8.57 -4.73 5.98
CA GLY A 78 -9.44 -3.67 6.52
C GLY A 78 -9.50 -3.55 8.05
N MET A 79 -8.77 -4.40 8.78
CA MET A 79 -8.61 -4.31 10.23
C MET A 79 -7.28 -3.68 10.65
N LEU A 80 -6.39 -3.39 9.70
CA LEU A 80 -5.10 -2.81 10.00
C LEU A 80 -5.22 -1.28 10.00
N ASN A 81 -4.84 -0.66 11.12
CA ASN A 81 -4.73 0.78 11.27
C ASN A 81 -3.28 1.26 11.11
N ALA A 82 -3.07 2.57 11.13
CA ALA A 82 -1.75 3.17 10.97
C ALA A 82 -0.76 2.75 12.08
N GLU A 83 -1.20 2.74 13.34
CA GLU A 83 -0.36 2.32 14.47
C GLU A 83 0.07 0.86 14.37
N GLY A 84 -0.86 -0.05 14.08
CA GLY A 84 -0.53 -1.46 13.90
C GLY A 84 0.44 -1.68 12.74
N LEU A 85 0.25 -0.96 11.62
CA LEU A 85 1.19 -1.01 10.50
C LEU A 85 2.56 -0.45 10.89
N PHE A 86 2.61 0.65 11.64
CA PHE A 86 3.85 1.25 12.14
C PHE A 86 4.66 0.23 12.95
N ILE A 87 4.03 -0.41 13.93
CA ILE A 87 4.68 -1.40 14.81
C ILE A 87 5.23 -2.57 13.98
N ILE A 88 4.40 -3.17 13.13
CA ILE A 88 4.81 -4.31 12.30
C ILE A 88 6.01 -3.96 11.41
N MET A 89 5.98 -2.80 10.74
CA MET A 89 7.05 -2.39 9.85
C MET A 89 8.32 -2.04 10.61
N ASN A 90 8.19 -1.45 11.81
CA ASN A 90 9.30 -1.14 12.67
C ASN A 90 9.96 -2.41 13.22
N ASP A 91 9.19 -3.44 13.57
CA ASP A 91 9.73 -4.71 14.05
C ASP A 91 10.47 -5.46 12.93
N LEU A 92 9.98 -5.39 11.68
CA LEU A 92 10.59 -6.08 10.55
C LEU A 92 11.86 -5.38 10.02
N PHE A 93 11.84 -4.06 9.94
CA PHE A 93 12.89 -3.29 9.23
C PHE A 93 13.58 -2.25 10.10
N GLY A 94 12.98 -1.82 11.21
CA GLY A 94 13.47 -0.76 12.09
C GLY A 94 13.31 0.64 11.49
N GLY A 95 13.37 1.66 12.36
CA GLY A 95 13.51 3.06 11.97
C GLY A 95 12.29 3.64 11.24
N VAL A 96 11.09 3.13 11.50
CA VAL A 96 9.86 3.74 10.98
C VAL A 96 9.56 5.00 11.78
N VAL A 97 9.26 6.10 11.11
CA VAL A 97 8.87 7.38 11.76
C VAL A 97 7.43 7.77 11.51
N TYR A 98 6.80 7.19 10.50
CA TYR A 98 5.44 7.48 10.12
C TYR A 98 4.79 6.30 9.40
N ALA A 99 3.51 6.08 9.69
CA ALA A 99 2.61 5.25 8.89
C ALA A 99 1.30 5.99 8.67
N GLY A 100 0.76 5.93 7.46
CA GLY A 100 -0.51 6.55 7.11
C GLY A 100 -1.31 5.68 6.17
N ILE A 101 -2.54 5.34 6.56
CA ILE A 101 -3.49 4.62 5.72
C ILE A 101 -4.03 5.59 4.67
N ASP A 102 -3.96 5.21 3.39
CA ASP A 102 -4.52 6.02 2.33
C ASP A 102 -6.05 5.96 2.40
N THR A 103 -6.66 7.13 2.29
CA THR A 103 -8.11 7.28 2.33
C THR A 103 -8.66 7.95 1.10
N ASP A 104 -9.91 7.66 0.75
CA ASP A 104 -10.63 8.39 -0.28
C ASP A 104 -11.01 9.83 0.16
N LYS A 105 -11.72 10.55 -0.71
CA LYS A 105 -12.20 11.92 -0.43
C LYS A 105 -13.14 12.03 0.79
N PHE A 106 -13.68 10.92 1.26
CA PHE A 106 -14.57 10.83 2.42
C PHE A 106 -13.88 10.21 3.64
N LYS A 107 -12.53 10.12 3.62
CA LYS A 107 -11.70 9.59 4.70
C LYS A 107 -11.91 8.09 4.99
N TYR A 108 -12.31 7.32 3.97
CA TYR A 108 -12.37 5.85 4.09
C TYR A 108 -11.10 5.18 3.59
N PRO A 109 -10.56 4.18 4.32
CA PRO A 109 -9.43 3.39 3.87
C PRO A 109 -9.68 2.76 2.50
N ILE A 110 -8.71 2.89 1.59
CA ILE A 110 -8.79 2.29 0.25
C ILE A 110 -7.99 0.98 0.13
N GLY A 111 -7.41 0.51 1.24
CA GLY A 111 -6.61 -0.73 1.27
C GLY A 111 -5.15 -0.54 0.87
N SER A 112 -4.63 0.68 0.95
CA SER A 112 -3.22 0.99 0.83
C SER A 112 -2.74 1.94 1.94
N ALA A 113 -1.43 2.05 2.09
CA ALA A 113 -0.80 2.95 3.04
C ALA A 113 0.57 3.42 2.56
N ARG A 114 1.11 4.39 3.29
CA ARG A 114 2.48 4.88 3.17
C ARG A 114 3.21 4.70 4.49
N VAL A 115 4.46 4.30 4.42
CA VAL A 115 5.34 4.12 5.59
C VAL A 115 6.67 4.80 5.30
N THR A 116 7.10 5.69 6.18
CA THR A 116 8.34 6.46 6.01
C THR A 116 9.36 6.02 7.05
N PHE A 117 10.59 5.80 6.59
CA PHE A 117 11.74 5.43 7.41
C PHE A 117 12.64 6.63 7.67
N ASN A 118 13.36 6.67 8.79
CA ASN A 118 14.39 7.68 9.05
C ASN A 118 15.76 7.34 8.46
N ASN A 119 15.92 6.15 7.89
CA ASN A 119 17.20 5.69 7.38
C ASN A 119 17.03 4.92 6.07
N ARG A 120 18.03 5.08 5.19
CA ARG A 120 17.98 4.50 3.85
C ARG A 120 18.12 2.98 3.85
N HIS A 121 18.81 2.41 4.83
CA HIS A 121 19.02 0.97 4.92
C HIS A 121 17.71 0.20 5.16
N SER A 122 16.90 0.62 6.14
CA SER A 122 15.57 0.05 6.41
C SER A 122 14.63 0.22 5.21
N TYR A 123 14.64 1.40 4.57
CA TYR A 123 13.89 1.64 3.34
C TYR A 123 14.27 0.66 2.21
N MET A 124 15.57 0.48 1.94
CA MET A 124 16.05 -0.44 0.91
C MET A 124 15.63 -1.87 1.20
N ARG A 125 15.81 -2.35 2.43
CA ARG A 125 15.38 -3.69 2.86
C ARG A 125 13.87 -3.89 2.69
N ALA A 126 13.06 -2.91 3.08
CA ALA A 126 11.61 -2.96 2.94
C ALA A 126 11.18 -3.03 1.47
N VAL A 127 11.76 -2.18 0.62
CA VAL A 127 11.50 -2.21 -0.82
C VAL A 127 11.90 -3.56 -1.38
N THR A 128 13.12 -4.06 -1.14
CA THR A 128 13.63 -5.33 -1.67
C THR A 128 12.86 -6.56 -1.18
N ALA A 129 12.20 -6.50 -0.01
CA ALA A 129 11.34 -7.60 0.47
C ALA A 129 10.13 -7.88 -0.44
N ALA A 130 9.59 -6.87 -1.13
CA ALA A 130 8.45 -6.94 -2.08
C ALA A 130 7.10 -7.27 -1.45
N PHE A 131 7.08 -8.29 -0.61
CA PHE A 131 5.91 -8.78 0.07
C PHE A 131 6.29 -9.12 1.50
N ILE A 132 5.40 -8.77 2.41
CA ILE A 132 5.46 -9.24 3.79
C ILE A 132 4.16 -9.96 4.12
N GLU A 133 4.23 -10.94 5.00
CA GLU A 133 3.06 -11.66 5.49
C GLU A 133 2.75 -11.21 6.90
N ILE A 134 1.63 -10.51 7.06
CA ILE A 134 1.14 -10.07 8.36
C ILE A 134 0.29 -11.19 8.95
N LYS A 135 0.75 -11.76 10.07
CA LYS A 135 0.01 -12.78 10.83
C LYS A 135 -0.46 -12.17 12.15
N THR A 136 -1.77 -12.23 12.37
CA THR A 136 -2.40 -11.85 13.64
C THR A 136 -3.35 -12.97 14.05
N THR A 137 -3.82 -12.94 15.30
CA THR A 137 -4.88 -13.86 15.77
C THR A 137 -6.19 -13.71 15.00
N LYS A 138 -6.40 -12.60 14.27
CA LYS A 138 -7.66 -12.29 13.57
C LYS A 138 -7.59 -12.52 12.06
N PHE A 139 -6.41 -12.39 11.47
CA PHE A 139 -6.22 -12.54 10.02
C PHE A 139 -4.76 -12.84 9.68
N THR A 140 -4.57 -13.50 8.54
CA THR A 140 -3.27 -13.57 7.85
C THR A 140 -3.43 -12.91 6.48
N LYS A 141 -2.50 -12.01 6.14
CA LYS A 141 -2.54 -11.28 4.87
C LYS A 141 -1.13 -11.04 4.34
N LYS A 142 -0.89 -11.50 3.11
CA LYS A 142 0.25 -11.06 2.31
C LYS A 142 -0.04 -9.67 1.75
N VAL A 143 0.83 -8.72 2.05
CA VAL A 143 0.74 -7.32 1.59
C VAL A 143 1.94 -6.99 0.72
N GLN A 144 1.75 -6.09 -0.23
CA GLN A 144 2.78 -5.67 -1.18
C GLN A 144 3.51 -4.44 -0.63
N VAL A 145 4.82 -4.38 -0.80
CA VAL A 145 5.69 -3.26 -0.42
C VAL A 145 6.47 -2.82 -1.64
N ASP A 146 6.15 -1.61 -2.10
CA ASP A 146 6.77 -0.97 -3.25
C ASP A 146 7.42 0.35 -2.83
N PRO A 147 8.44 0.83 -3.57
CA PRO A 147 8.95 2.17 -3.36
C PRO A 147 7.86 3.21 -3.68
N TYR A 148 7.79 4.28 -2.89
CA TYR A 148 7.01 5.44 -3.27
C TYR A 148 7.74 6.19 -4.39
N LEU A 149 7.34 5.94 -5.63
CA LEU A 149 8.05 6.45 -6.81
C LEU A 149 7.70 7.92 -7.09
N GLU A 150 8.74 8.72 -7.32
CA GLU A 150 8.67 10.12 -7.73
C GLU A 150 9.21 10.32 -9.15
N ASP A 151 8.96 11.50 -9.71
CA ASP A 151 9.59 11.89 -10.96
C ASP A 151 11.07 12.21 -10.68
N SER A 152 11.96 11.40 -11.24
CA SER A 152 13.40 11.46 -10.98
C SER A 152 14.19 11.35 -12.28
N PRO A 153 15.30 12.08 -12.42
CA PRO A 153 16.19 11.92 -13.56
C PRO A 153 16.87 10.54 -13.53
N CYS A 154 17.27 10.06 -14.71
CA CYS A 154 18.06 8.85 -14.83
C CYS A 154 19.34 8.97 -14.00
N SER A 155 19.56 8.01 -13.09
CA SER A 155 20.71 8.04 -12.18
C SER A 155 22.04 7.76 -12.87
N HIS A 156 22.03 7.19 -14.08
CA HIS A 156 23.24 6.89 -14.85
C HIS A 156 23.65 8.03 -15.78
N CYS A 157 22.77 8.47 -16.69
CA CYS A 157 23.13 9.51 -17.65
C CYS A 157 22.88 10.93 -17.15
N LYS A 158 22.04 11.13 -16.13
CA LYS A 158 21.63 12.43 -15.56
C LYS A 158 20.96 13.42 -16.55
N VAL A 159 20.80 13.03 -17.82
CA VAL A 159 20.22 13.87 -18.89
C VAL A 159 18.74 13.58 -19.11
N GLN A 160 18.38 12.30 -19.23
CA GLN A 160 17.02 11.88 -19.52
C GLN A 160 16.22 11.65 -18.23
N GLN A 161 14.89 11.73 -18.32
CA GLN A 161 14.00 11.29 -17.24
C GLN A 161 14.21 9.79 -16.96
N GLY A 162 14.11 9.41 -15.68
CA GLY A 162 14.31 8.05 -15.21
C GLY A 162 13.01 7.41 -14.75
N PRO A 163 12.09 7.01 -15.65
CA PRO A 163 10.80 6.44 -15.26
C PRO A 163 10.87 5.00 -14.73
N TYR A 164 12.00 4.31 -14.91
CA TYR A 164 12.18 2.92 -14.50
C TYR A 164 13.01 2.84 -13.22
N PHE A 165 12.43 2.34 -12.14
CA PHE A 165 13.15 2.09 -10.90
C PHE A 165 13.51 0.60 -10.78
N CYS A 166 14.78 0.30 -10.53
CA CYS A 166 15.21 -1.06 -10.19
C CYS A 166 15.23 -1.22 -8.67
N ARG A 167 14.56 -2.25 -8.16
CA ARG A 167 14.46 -2.56 -6.71
C ARG A 167 15.59 -3.45 -6.17
N GLU A 168 16.42 -4.00 -7.05
CA GLU A 168 17.52 -4.89 -6.66
C GLU A 168 18.64 -4.10 -5.99
N MET A 169 19.22 -4.65 -4.93
CA MET A 169 20.16 -3.94 -4.05
C MET A 169 21.40 -3.40 -4.79
N THR A 170 21.86 -4.12 -5.82
CA THR A 170 23.00 -3.73 -6.67
C THR A 170 22.71 -2.52 -7.54
N CYS A 171 21.44 -2.29 -7.90
CA CYS A 171 21.01 -1.18 -8.74
C CYS A 171 20.35 -0.07 -7.92
N PHE A 172 19.23 -0.37 -7.25
CA PHE A 172 18.44 0.48 -6.36
C PHE A 172 18.36 1.96 -6.77
N ARG A 173 18.04 2.22 -8.04
CA ARG A 173 18.06 3.56 -8.63
C ARG A 173 17.13 3.68 -9.83
N TYR A 174 16.94 4.93 -10.27
CA TYR A 174 16.14 5.28 -11.44
C TYR A 174 16.96 5.23 -12.74
N PHE A 175 16.36 4.77 -13.83
CA PHE A 175 16.97 4.63 -15.15
C PHE A 175 16.03 5.14 -16.24
N CYS A 176 16.59 5.72 -17.29
CA CYS A 176 15.89 5.89 -18.57
C CYS A 176 15.91 4.55 -19.35
N LEU A 177 15.12 4.45 -20.41
CA LEU A 177 15.03 3.21 -21.20
C LEU A 177 16.39 2.74 -21.72
N ARG A 178 17.22 3.65 -22.26
CA ARG A 178 18.55 3.31 -22.78
C ARG A 178 19.46 2.76 -21.68
N CYS A 179 19.53 3.44 -20.53
CA CYS A 179 20.38 3.01 -19.43
C CYS A 179 19.87 1.72 -18.76
N TRP A 180 18.56 1.48 -18.76
CA TRP A 180 17.98 0.21 -18.32
C TRP A 180 18.51 -0.92 -19.18
N ASN A 181 18.34 -0.86 -20.51
CA ASN A 181 18.76 -1.94 -21.42
C ASN A 181 20.27 -2.21 -21.37
N LEU A 182 21.10 -1.18 -21.17
CA LEU A 182 22.55 -1.35 -21.05
C LEU A 182 22.98 -2.05 -19.76
N GLN A 183 22.32 -1.75 -18.63
CA GLN A 183 22.71 -2.29 -17.32
C GLN A 183 21.91 -3.51 -16.87
N HIS A 184 20.76 -3.76 -17.48
CA HIS A 184 19.84 -4.86 -17.14
C HIS A 184 19.68 -5.82 -18.32
N HIS A 185 20.79 -6.12 -19.00
CA HIS A 185 20.77 -7.11 -20.07
C HIS A 185 20.31 -8.47 -19.51
N PRO A 186 19.39 -9.20 -20.17
CA PRO A 186 18.82 -10.43 -19.64
C PRO A 186 19.87 -11.46 -19.20
N ASP A 187 21.00 -11.54 -19.92
CA ASP A 187 22.06 -12.52 -19.64
C ASP A 187 22.79 -12.26 -18.31
N LEU A 188 22.82 -11.00 -17.85
CA LEU A 188 23.51 -10.61 -16.61
C LEU A 188 22.52 -10.41 -15.45
N HIS A 189 21.29 -9.99 -15.75
CA HIS A 189 20.32 -9.52 -14.75
C HIS A 189 18.86 -9.90 -15.08
N SER A 190 18.63 -11.13 -15.58
CA SER A 190 17.29 -11.63 -15.96
C SER A 190 16.19 -11.49 -14.89
N SER A 191 16.56 -11.49 -13.61
CA SER A 191 15.62 -11.36 -12.49
C SER A 191 15.17 -9.92 -12.21
N HIS A 192 15.89 -8.91 -12.73
CA HIS A 192 15.61 -7.52 -12.45
C HIS A 192 14.38 -7.04 -13.23
N LYS A 193 13.40 -6.48 -12.51
CA LYS A 193 12.16 -5.98 -13.11
C LYS A 193 12.01 -4.48 -12.90
N PRO A 194 11.66 -3.72 -13.95
CA PRO A 194 11.45 -2.29 -13.80
C PRO A 194 10.15 -2.02 -13.06
N LEU A 195 10.21 -1.16 -12.04
CA LEU A 195 9.05 -0.58 -11.38
C LEU A 195 8.76 0.81 -11.95
N MET A 196 7.49 1.10 -12.19
CA MET A 196 7.04 2.36 -12.77
C MET A 196 5.84 2.90 -11.99
N ARG A 197 5.67 4.21 -11.97
CA ARG A 197 4.46 4.85 -11.40
C ARG A 197 3.24 4.42 -12.20
N SER A 198 2.18 3.98 -11.50
CA SER A 198 0.90 3.68 -12.13
C SER A 198 0.30 4.97 -12.70
N SER A 199 0.44 5.18 -14.01
CA SER A 199 -0.02 6.38 -14.69
C SER A 199 -1.55 6.34 -14.82
N LYS A 200 -2.29 6.89 -13.85
CA LYS A 200 -3.71 7.21 -14.02
C LYS A 200 -3.90 8.40 -14.99
N ASN A 201 -3.36 8.32 -16.22
CA ASN A 201 -3.72 9.17 -17.37
C ASN A 201 -2.84 8.91 -18.59
N ARG A 202 -2.78 7.67 -19.08
CA ARG A 202 -2.34 7.45 -20.47
C ARG A 202 -3.20 6.36 -21.12
N ASN A 203 -4.07 6.78 -22.04
CA ASN A 203 -4.55 5.95 -23.15
C ASN A 203 -3.38 5.67 -24.12
N THR A 204 -2.25 5.19 -23.61
CA THR A 204 -1.24 4.56 -24.43
C THR A 204 -1.00 3.20 -23.81
N SER A 205 -1.31 2.17 -24.60
CA SER A 205 -0.81 0.83 -24.41
C SER A 205 0.66 0.90 -23.97
N PRO A 206 1.11 0.03 -23.04
CA PRO A 206 2.54 -0.10 -22.80
C PRO A 206 3.19 -0.35 -24.16
N PRO A 207 4.30 0.34 -24.52
CA PRO A 207 5.01 -0.01 -25.73
C PRO A 207 5.36 -1.49 -25.60
N GLN A 208 4.72 -2.32 -26.43
CA GLN A 208 5.05 -3.72 -26.55
C GLN A 208 6.55 -3.76 -26.80
N MET A 209 7.28 -4.43 -25.90
CA MET A 209 8.67 -4.79 -26.18
C MET A 209 8.62 -5.67 -27.43
N ARG A 210 8.91 -5.08 -28.59
CA ARG A 210 9.23 -5.85 -29.78
C ARG A 210 10.61 -6.43 -29.53
N PHE A 211 10.65 -7.70 -29.17
CA PHE A 211 11.83 -8.51 -29.36
C PHE A 211 12.13 -8.48 -30.87
N PHE A 212 13.22 -7.82 -31.25
CA PHE A 212 13.84 -8.10 -32.53
C PHE A 212 14.44 -9.51 -32.41
N GLN A 213 13.73 -10.50 -32.91
CA GLN A 213 14.37 -11.71 -33.40
C GLN A 213 14.93 -11.40 -34.80
N GLN A 214 16.10 -12.00 -35.06
CA GLN A 214 16.85 -11.95 -36.32
C GLN A 214 15.97 -12.27 -37.53
#